data_AF-A0AAE8SGC3-F1
#
_entry.id   AF-A0AAE8SGC3-F1
#
_cell.length_a   1.000
_cell.length_b   1.000
_cell.length_c   1.000
_cell.angle_alpha   90.00
_cell.angle_beta   90.00
_cell.angle_gamma   90.00
#
_symmetry.space_group_name_H-M   'P 1'
#
loop_
_entity.id
_entity.type
_entity.pdbx_description
1 polymer ?
#
loop_
_entity_poly.entity_id
_entity_poly.type
_entity_poly.pdbx_seq_one_letter_code
_entity_poly.pdbx_strand_id
1 'polypeptide(L)'
;MMKAFLLRPKSSFCDKVREVCFAVGLANDGAFHLALAEIALYGHDKIEYLHPGREDANALKHYTLSLQYTNQKIQAVENMMSDGLLITVLCLANYDMNIGNLERYTAHMAGLETIVRSRGGVDKFRSIHLVLSLLW
;
A
#
# COMPACT_ATOMS: atom_id res chain seq x y z
N MET A 1 5.93 0.66 -0.81
CA MET A 1 5.99 2.01 -1.43
C MET A 1 6.55 3.06 -0.46
N MET A 2 6.18 3.05 0.82
CA MET A 2 6.58 4.09 1.77
C MET A 2 8.09 4.11 2.03
N LYS A 3 8.75 2.95 2.22
CA LYS A 3 10.22 2.91 2.35
C LYS A 3 10.97 3.40 1.10
N ALA A 4 10.47 3.08 -0.10
CA ALA A 4 11.08 3.48 -1.37
C ALA A 4 11.13 5.01 -1.56
N PHE A 5 10.31 5.77 -0.81
CA PHE A 5 10.31 7.23 -0.81
C PHE A 5 10.84 7.84 0.49
N LEU A 6 10.68 7.17 1.62
CA LEU A 6 11.20 7.60 2.92
C LEU A 6 12.73 7.55 3.01
N LEU A 7 13.39 6.64 2.27
CA LEU A 7 14.84 6.43 2.34
C LEU A 7 15.61 6.80 1.07
N ARG A 8 14.94 7.24 0.00
CA ARG A 8 15.62 7.69 -1.23
C ARG A 8 16.22 9.09 -1.07
N PRO A 9 17.28 9.42 -1.83
CA PRO A 9 17.92 10.73 -1.79
C PRO A 9 16.91 11.88 -1.93
N LYS A 10 17.14 12.98 -1.24
CA LYS A 10 16.28 14.17 -1.31
C LYS A 10 16.11 14.61 -2.76
N SER A 11 14.87 14.59 -3.21
CA SER A 11 14.44 15.17 -4.48
C SER A 11 13.05 15.75 -4.28
N SER A 12 12.73 16.80 -5.02
CA SER A 12 11.40 17.44 -4.96
C SER A 12 10.26 16.47 -5.24
N PHE A 13 10.51 15.45 -6.06
CA PHE A 13 9.56 14.36 -6.30
C PHE A 13 9.40 13.45 -5.08
N CYS A 14 10.50 12.97 -4.49
CA CYS A 14 10.44 12.09 -3.32
C CYS A 14 9.84 12.79 -2.09
N ASP A 15 10.07 14.10 -1.92
CA ASP A 15 9.48 14.89 -0.83
C ASP A 15 7.95 14.91 -0.94
N LYS A 16 7.42 15.18 -2.14
CA LYS A 16 5.96 15.16 -2.39
C LYS A 16 5.35 13.79 -2.17
N VAL A 17 6.02 12.72 -2.60
CA VAL A 17 5.49 11.37 -2.39
C VAL A 17 5.49 11.02 -0.90
N ARG A 18 6.52 11.40 -0.14
CA ARG A 18 6.51 11.23 1.33
C ARG A 18 5.35 11.97 1.97
N GLU A 19 5.12 13.23 1.59
CA GLU A 19 4.00 14.02 2.12
C GLU A 19 2.66 13.35 1.85
N VAL A 20 2.43 12.84 0.63
CA VAL A 20 1.24 12.07 0.29
C VAL A 20 1.12 10.82 1.14
N CYS A 21 2.20 10.05 1.29
CA CYS A 21 2.20 8.85 2.13
C CYS A 21 1.87 9.16 3.60
N PHE A 22 2.43 10.22 4.16
CA PHE A 22 2.12 10.67 5.52
C PHE A 22 0.66 11.11 5.65
N ALA A 23 0.16 11.92 4.71
CA ALA A 23 -1.23 12.37 4.72
C ALA A 23 -2.22 11.20 4.63
N VAL A 24 -1.94 10.23 3.74
CA VAL A 24 -2.76 9.02 3.59
C VAL A 24 -2.69 8.16 4.86
N GLY A 25 -1.52 7.98 5.46
CA GLY A 25 -1.35 7.26 6.72
C GLY A 25 -2.16 7.91 7.85
N LEU A 26 -2.11 9.24 7.98
CA LEU A 26 -2.87 9.95 9.02
C LEU A 26 -4.39 9.89 8.81
N ALA A 27 -4.86 9.79 7.57
CA ALA A 27 -6.28 9.75 7.23
C ALA A 27 -6.87 8.33 7.12
N ASN A 28 -6.03 7.29 7.13
CA ASN A 28 -6.45 5.91 6.90
C ASN A 28 -5.70 4.93 7.79
N ASP A 29 -6.39 4.39 8.79
CA ASP A 29 -5.85 3.40 9.73
C ASP A 29 -5.21 2.19 9.04
N GLY A 30 -5.82 1.72 7.93
CA GLY A 30 -5.25 0.63 7.13
C GLY A 30 -3.87 1.01 6.59
N ALA A 31 -3.78 2.18 5.94
CA ALA A 31 -2.52 2.69 5.42
C ALA A 31 -1.50 3.01 6.53
N PHE A 32 -1.95 3.48 7.70
CA PHE A 32 -1.09 3.70 8.87
C PHE A 32 -0.45 2.41 9.36
N HIS A 33 -1.27 1.37 9.58
CA HIS A 33 -0.77 0.07 10.02
C HIS A 33 0.14 -0.57 8.97
N LEU A 34 -0.16 -0.41 7.68
CA LEU A 34 0.73 -0.89 6.63
C LEU A 34 2.08 -0.16 6.61
N ALA A 35 2.11 1.15 6.89
CA ALA A 35 3.35 1.91 7.04
C ALA A 35 4.22 1.32 8.16
N LEU A 36 3.60 1.00 9.31
CA LEU A 36 4.31 0.38 10.44
C LEU A 36 4.81 -1.03 10.10
N ALA A 37 4.03 -1.81 9.32
CA ALA A 37 4.46 -3.11 8.83
C ALA A 37 5.69 -2.99 7.92
N GLU A 38 5.66 -2.05 6.97
CA GLU A 38 6.82 -1.77 6.12
C GLU A 38 8.03 -1.35 6.97
N ILE A 39 7.87 -0.43 7.93
CA ILE A 39 8.99 -0.01 8.80
C ILE A 39 9.57 -1.20 9.56
N ALA A 40 8.73 -2.09 10.11
CA ALA A 40 9.16 -3.27 10.84
C ALA A 40 9.99 -4.24 9.98
N LEU A 41 9.55 -4.54 8.75
CA LEU A 41 10.29 -5.38 7.79
C LEU A 41 11.71 -4.89 7.51
N TYR A 42 11.93 -3.59 7.69
CA TYR A 42 13.00 -2.86 7.04
C TYR A 42 13.90 -2.07 7.97
N GLY A 43 13.56 -2.00 9.26
CA GLY A 43 14.34 -1.30 10.29
C GLY A 43 15.64 -2.01 10.67
N HIS A 44 15.80 -3.28 10.29
CA HIS A 44 16.92 -4.14 10.71
C HIS A 44 17.92 -4.46 9.59
N ASP A 45 18.56 -3.46 8.98
CA ASP A 45 19.70 -3.61 8.06
C ASP A 45 19.47 -3.97 6.57
N LYS A 46 20.25 -3.21 5.80
CA LYS A 46 20.76 -3.28 4.41
C LYS A 46 19.81 -3.49 3.23
N ILE A 47 20.23 -2.81 2.16
CA ILE A 47 19.60 -2.60 0.87
C ILE A 47 19.61 -3.93 0.09
N GLU A 48 18.71 -4.84 0.43
CA GLU A 48 18.39 -5.96 -0.46
C GLU A 48 16.91 -5.86 -0.84
N TYR A 49 16.68 -5.77 -2.14
CA TYR A 49 15.41 -5.37 -2.73
C TYR A 49 14.33 -6.45 -2.63
N LEU A 50 14.67 -7.65 -2.15
CA LEU A 50 13.76 -8.75 -1.93
C LEU A 50 14.32 -9.59 -0.78
N HIS A 51 13.54 -9.81 0.27
CA HIS A 51 13.88 -10.79 1.31
C HIS A 51 12.75 -11.80 1.43
N PRO A 52 12.74 -12.84 0.56
CA PRO A 52 11.73 -13.89 0.63
C PRO A 52 11.67 -14.47 2.04
N GLY A 53 10.48 -14.43 2.66
CA GLY A 53 10.24 -15.02 3.98
C GLY A 53 10.62 -14.17 5.21
N ARG A 54 10.99 -12.88 5.03
CA ARG A 54 11.39 -11.99 6.14
C ARG A 54 10.22 -11.22 6.78
N GLU A 55 9.06 -11.85 6.91
CA GLU A 55 7.93 -11.26 7.65
C GLU A 55 8.06 -11.63 9.14
N ASP A 56 8.60 -10.71 9.94
CA ASP A 56 8.68 -10.90 11.39
C ASP A 56 7.30 -10.71 12.07
N ALA A 57 7.19 -11.13 13.32
CA ALA A 57 5.93 -11.09 14.06
C ALA A 57 5.36 -9.67 14.21
N ASN A 58 6.20 -8.63 14.25
CA ASN A 58 5.76 -7.25 14.37
C ASN A 58 5.23 -6.72 13.03
N ALA A 59 5.95 -7.01 11.94
CA ALA A 59 5.49 -6.72 10.58
C ALA A 59 4.14 -7.40 10.29
N LEU A 60 4.03 -8.71 10.60
CA LEU A 60 2.79 -9.47 10.43
C LEU A 60 1.63 -8.91 11.25
N LYS A 61 1.88 -8.50 12.50
CA LYS A 61 0.85 -7.89 13.36
C LYS A 61 0.27 -6.64 12.71
N HIS A 62 1.14 -5.73 12.26
CA HIS A 62 0.73 -4.48 11.64
C HIS A 62 0.07 -4.71 10.27
N TYR A 63 0.58 -5.65 9.47
CA TYR A 63 -0.04 -6.06 8.22
C TYR A 63 -1.46 -6.61 8.43
N THR A 64 -1.65 -7.47 9.44
CA THR A 64 -2.96 -8.04 9.79
C THR A 64 -3.95 -6.95 10.22
N LEU A 65 -3.52 -5.97 11.02
CA LEU A 65 -4.35 -4.82 11.38
C LEU A 65 -4.74 -4.00 10.15
N SER A 66 -3.79 -3.77 9.23
CA SER A 66 -4.08 -3.10 7.96
C SER A 66 -5.18 -3.82 7.17
N LEU A 67 -5.12 -5.15 7.07
CA LEU A 67 -6.15 -5.96 6.42
C LEU A 67 -7.51 -5.83 7.10
N GLN A 68 -7.55 -5.86 8.44
CA GLN A 68 -8.80 -5.73 9.19
C GLN A 68 -9.49 -4.39 8.91
N TYR A 69 -8.76 -3.27 9.00
CA TYR A 69 -9.31 -1.95 8.70
C TYR A 69 -9.73 -1.81 7.23
N THR A 70 -8.93 -2.36 6.32
CA THR A 70 -9.25 -2.37 4.88
C THR A 70 -10.54 -3.13 4.60
N ASN A 71 -10.71 -4.31 5.19
CA ASN A 71 -11.92 -5.12 5.04
C ASN A 71 -13.16 -4.43 5.63
N GLN A 72 -13.04 -3.77 6.78
CA GLN A 72 -14.11 -2.96 7.35
C GLN A 72 -14.54 -1.83 6.40
N LYS A 73 -13.57 -1.15 5.77
CA LYS A 73 -13.85 -0.10 4.78
C LYS A 73 -14.51 -0.63 3.51
N ILE A 74 -14.14 -1.83 3.05
CA ILE A 74 -14.80 -2.47 1.90
C ILE A 74 -16.27 -2.78 2.21
N GLN A 75 -16.57 -3.23 3.43
CA GLN A 75 -17.94 -3.54 3.85
C GLN A 75 -18.83 -2.29 4.01
N ALA A 76 -18.23 -1.14 4.32
CA ALA A 76 -18.92 0.15 4.35
C ALA A 76 -19.04 0.74 2.93
N VAL A 77 -20.19 0.53 2.28
CA VAL A 77 -20.47 0.88 0.86
C VAL A 77 -20.03 2.30 0.47
N GLU A 78 -20.16 3.30 1.36
CA GLU A 78 -19.74 4.68 1.10
C GLU A 78 -18.21 4.85 0.94
N ASN A 79 -17.41 3.97 1.54
CA ASN A 79 -15.94 4.06 1.56
C ASN A 79 -15.25 3.25 0.45
N MET A 80 -16.00 2.37 -0.24
CA MET A 80 -15.49 1.58 -1.37
C MET A 80 -14.98 2.46 -2.53
N MET A 81 -15.46 3.71 -2.57
CA MET A 81 -15.10 4.73 -3.57
C MET A 81 -13.94 5.65 -3.17
N SER A 82 -13.35 5.49 -1.99
CA SER A 82 -12.24 6.34 -1.53
C SER A 82 -10.89 6.01 -2.18
N ASP A 83 -10.15 7.02 -2.67
CA ASP A 83 -8.80 6.82 -3.21
C ASP A 83 -7.84 6.21 -2.19
N GLY A 84 -8.06 6.48 -0.90
CA GLY A 84 -7.30 5.88 0.20
C GLY A 84 -7.42 4.36 0.26
N LEU A 85 -8.59 3.78 -0.03
CA LEU A 85 -8.77 2.32 -0.07
C LEU A 85 -7.96 1.72 -1.23
N LEU A 86 -8.05 2.30 -2.41
CA LEU A 86 -7.33 1.84 -3.61
C LEU A 86 -5.82 1.88 -3.39
N ILE A 87 -5.31 2.99 -2.84
CA ILE A 87 -3.89 3.12 -2.47
C ILE A 87 -3.49 2.07 -1.43
N THR A 88 -4.34 1.80 -0.44
CA THR A 88 -4.04 0.81 0.62
C THR A 88 -3.92 -0.60 0.03
N VAL A 89 -4.86 -1.03 -0.82
CA VAL A 89 -4.83 -2.35 -1.47
C VAL A 89 -3.61 -2.50 -2.38
N LEU A 90 -3.28 -1.46 -3.16
CA LEU A 90 -2.05 -1.45 -3.96
C LEU A 90 -0.80 -1.59 -3.09
N CYS A 91 -0.74 -0.88 -1.96
CA CYS A 91 0.39 -0.99 -1.04
C CYS A 91 0.47 -2.38 -0.38
N LEU A 92 -0.66 -3.04 -0.10
CA LEU A 92 -0.69 -4.42 0.41
C LEU A 92 -0.10 -5.39 -0.61
N ALA A 93 -0.49 -5.28 -1.88
CA ALA A 93 0.13 -6.05 -2.96
C ALA A 93 1.65 -5.82 -3.00
N ASN A 94 2.09 -4.56 -3.01
CA ASN A 94 3.52 -4.23 -3.04
C ASN A 94 4.28 -4.80 -1.81
N TYR A 95 3.68 -4.76 -0.63
CA TYR A 95 4.25 -5.36 0.57
C TYR A 95 4.51 -6.86 0.35
N ASP A 96 3.52 -7.58 -0.17
CA ASP A 96 3.62 -9.02 -0.43
C ASP A 96 4.63 -9.38 -1.53
N MET A 97 4.72 -8.56 -2.59
CA MET A 97 5.76 -8.70 -3.61
C MET A 97 7.17 -8.60 -2.99
N ASN A 98 7.38 -7.63 -2.09
CA ASN A 98 8.69 -7.37 -1.48
C ASN A 98 9.19 -8.51 -0.59
N ILE A 99 8.29 -9.26 0.02
CA ILE A 99 8.62 -10.43 0.86
C ILE A 99 8.46 -11.76 0.11
N GLY A 100 8.20 -11.71 -1.21
CA GLY A 100 8.07 -12.88 -2.07
C GLY A 100 6.79 -13.68 -1.89
N ASN A 101 5.75 -13.14 -1.24
CA ASN A 101 4.47 -13.81 -1.07
C ASN A 101 3.55 -13.59 -2.28
N LEU A 102 3.83 -14.33 -3.37
CA LEU A 102 3.13 -14.17 -4.64
C LEU A 102 1.65 -14.55 -4.59
N GLU A 103 1.26 -15.45 -3.68
CA GLU A 103 -0.14 -15.84 -3.49
C GLU A 103 -0.96 -14.64 -2.98
N ARG A 104 -0.52 -14.02 -1.87
CA ARG A 104 -1.20 -12.84 -1.32
C ARG A 104 -1.13 -11.64 -2.28
N TYR A 105 0.00 -11.43 -2.95
CA TYR A 105 0.13 -10.42 -4.01
C TYR A 105 -0.96 -10.59 -5.08
N THR A 106 -1.12 -11.79 -5.62
CA THR A 106 -2.09 -12.07 -6.69
C THR A 106 -3.52 -11.83 -6.21
N ALA A 107 -3.84 -12.23 -4.97
CA ALA A 107 -5.15 -11.97 -4.37
C ALA A 107 -5.46 -10.47 -4.27
N HIS A 108 -4.49 -9.66 -3.82
CA HIS A 108 -4.66 -8.20 -3.74
C HIS A 108 -4.82 -7.56 -5.11
N MET A 109 -4.06 -7.99 -6.11
CA MET A 109 -4.17 -7.46 -7.47
C MET A 109 -5.53 -7.77 -8.10
N ALA A 110 -6.09 -8.97 -7.86
CA ALA A 110 -7.44 -9.31 -8.29
C ALA A 110 -8.51 -8.45 -7.59
N GLY A 111 -8.34 -8.19 -6.29
CA GLY A 111 -9.19 -7.27 -5.54
C GLY A 111 -9.10 -5.82 -6.05
N LEU A 112 -7.89 -5.35 -6.33
CA LEU A 112 -7.62 -4.03 -6.88
C LEU A 112 -8.30 -3.83 -8.23
N GLU A 113 -8.20 -4.82 -9.13
CA GLU A 113 -8.88 -4.81 -10.42
C GLU A 113 -10.40 -4.70 -10.25
N THR A 114 -10.98 -5.42 -9.29
CA THR A 114 -12.41 -5.35 -8.97
C THR A 114 -12.82 -3.95 -8.51
N ILE A 115 -12.01 -3.30 -7.66
CA ILE A 115 -12.24 -1.92 -7.23
C ILE A 115 -12.15 -0.95 -8.41
N VAL A 116 -11.12 -1.06 -9.26
CA VAL A 116 -10.95 -0.20 -10.44
C VAL A 116 -12.11 -0.34 -11.41
N ARG A 117 -12.57 -1.56 -11.70
CA ARG A 117 -13.71 -1.82 -12.57
C ARG A 117 -15.01 -1.24 -12.00
N SER A 118 -15.25 -1.39 -10.70
CA SER A 118 -16.44 -0.80 -10.05
C SER A 118 -16.45 0.73 -10.09
N ARG A 119 -15.29 1.37 -10.26
CA ARG A 119 -15.16 2.83 -10.47
C ARG A 119 -15.24 3.27 -11.93
N GLY A 120 -15.54 2.35 -12.85
CA GLY A 120 -15.70 2.64 -14.27
C GLY A 120 -14.42 2.62 -15.09
N GLY A 121 -13.32 2.08 -14.55
CA GLY A 121 -12.05 1.92 -15.26
C GLY A 121 -11.01 2.98 -14.93
N VAL A 122 -9.77 2.74 -15.37
CA VAL A 122 -8.61 3.60 -15.07
C VAL A 122 -8.77 5.00 -15.66
N ASP A 123 -9.45 5.12 -16.80
CA ASP A 123 -9.74 6.37 -17.51
C ASP A 123 -10.66 7.32 -16.73
N LYS A 124 -11.35 6.84 -15.69
CA LYS A 124 -12.20 7.67 -14.82
C LYS A 124 -11.45 8.35 -13.69
N PHE A 125 -10.22 7.93 -13.40
CA PHE A 125 -9.42 8.59 -12.36
C PHE A 125 -8.87 9.92 -12.86
N ARG A 126 -9.18 10.99 -12.13
CA ARG A 126 -8.69 12.36 -12.44
C ARG A 126 -7.31 12.64 -11.85
N SER A 127 -6.90 11.87 -10.85
CA SER A 127 -5.60 12.02 -10.20
C SER A 127 -4.54 11.27 -11.00
N ILE A 128 -3.66 12.03 -11.68
CA ILE A 128 -2.51 11.46 -12.40
C ILE A 128 -1.60 10.66 -11.47
N HIS A 129 -1.49 11.05 -10.19
CA HIS A 129 -0.70 10.32 -9.20
C HIS A 129 -1.28 8.94 -8.88
N LEU A 130 -2.61 8.85 -8.85
CA LEU A 130 -3.29 7.58 -8.61
C LEU A 130 -3.19 6.67 -9.84
N VAL A 131 -3.32 7.23 -11.04
CA VAL A 131 -3.10 6.49 -12.30
C VAL A 131 -1.66 5.98 -12.39
N LEU A 132 -0.67 6.83 -12.11
CA LEU A 132 0.74 6.43 -12.09
C LEU A 132 1.04 5.36 -11.05
N SER A 133 0.29 5.30 -9.94
CA SER A 133 0.45 4.26 -8.93
C SER A 133 -0.10 2.90 -9.40
N LEU A 134 -1.07 2.90 -10.34
CA LEU A 134 -1.70 1.69 -10.89
C LEU A 134 -0.95 1.08 -12.10
N LEU A 135 0.03 1.78 -12.68
CA LEU A 135 0.75 1.37 -13.90
C LEU A 135 2.01 0.54 -13.65
N TRP A 136 2.21 0.04 -12.43
CA TRP A 136 3.38 -0.76 -12.00
C TRP A 136 2.97 -2.19 -11.69
#